data_AF-A0A2V0QAR2-F1
#
_entry.id   AF-A0A2V0QAR2-F1
#
_cell.length_a   1.000
_cell.length_b   1.000
_cell.length_c   1.000
_cell.angle_alpha   90.00
_cell.angle_beta   90.00
_cell.angle_gamma   90.00
#
_symmetry.space_group_name_H-M   'P 1'
#
loop_
_entity.id
_entity.type
_entity.pdbx_description
1 polymer ?
#
loop_
_entity_poly.entity_id
_entity_poly.type
_entity_poly.pdbx_seq_one_letter_code
_entity_poly.pdbx_strand_id
1 'polypeptide(L)'
;MTVMILFLAFFCLLMAGLPVVWAMAGGSIAALLWVSPDFLATAVKAVINLEKSKSGASLLTKLANMPASDIEGLDSLLADWSVKDALRVLDEIDGRLSVIEAISRLAEDPETDELHTLHPLILRSRWLFGPEFESMEYCSNMTLKSVAKQLWKDANASFINDRKRPDVVVLPDRSTVQLVGIEQFDPQDASLAQMQNILLIELKKGGFKLNRKEVNQADGYVQDIANSGYVSGSPFITAWVVGQSVAAGVATTKTVGDEKHSYGQVRATTYGALVSTANLRLMRLRKTLEDRYNNLKTDALLLKVLATQEQASFDLDSAPAAGTKVSTLKEAI
;
A
#
# COMPACT_ATOMS: atom_id res chain seq x y z
N MET A 1 -39.11 -47.33 20.46
CA MET A 1 -38.33 -48.44 19.85
C MET A 1 -37.99 -48.18 18.37
N THR A 2 -38.94 -47.71 17.57
CA THR A 2 -38.78 -47.49 16.11
C THR A 2 -37.78 -46.38 15.74
N VAL A 3 -37.70 -45.29 16.52
CA VAL A 3 -36.74 -44.19 16.28
C VAL A 3 -35.29 -44.61 16.56
N MET A 4 -35.08 -45.49 17.55
CA MET A 4 -33.74 -45.99 17.91
C MET A 4 -33.21 -46.98 16.87
N ILE A 5 -34.10 -47.75 16.23
CA ILE A 5 -33.76 -48.68 15.15
C ILE A 5 -33.42 -47.90 13.87
N LEU A 6 -34.15 -46.81 13.58
CA LEU A 6 -33.82 -45.91 12.45
C LEU A 6 -32.49 -45.17 12.66
N PHE A 7 -32.18 -44.76 13.90
CA PHE A 7 -30.90 -44.12 14.22
C PHE A 7 -29.73 -45.10 14.12
N LEU A 8 -29.89 -46.35 14.62
CA LEU A 8 -28.89 -47.40 14.44
C LEU A 8 -28.73 -47.80 12.96
N ALA A 9 -29.82 -47.88 12.19
CA ALA A 9 -29.75 -48.21 10.78
C ALA A 9 -29.06 -47.11 9.96
N PHE A 10 -29.31 -45.84 10.27
CA PHE A 10 -28.64 -44.70 9.64
C PHE A 10 -27.15 -44.62 10.04
N PHE A 11 -26.83 -44.87 11.31
CA PHE A 11 -25.45 -44.91 11.80
C PHE A 11 -24.69 -46.11 11.20
N CYS A 12 -25.32 -47.28 11.07
CA CYS A 12 -24.73 -48.44 10.38
C CYS A 12 -24.54 -48.20 8.89
N LEU A 13 -25.44 -47.46 8.21
CA LEU A 13 -25.25 -47.12 6.79
C LEU A 13 -24.11 -46.12 6.59
N LEU A 14 -23.95 -45.16 7.51
CA LEU A 14 -22.85 -44.20 7.50
C LEU A 14 -21.50 -44.90 7.74
N MET A 15 -21.47 -45.83 8.71
CA MET A 15 -20.29 -46.62 9.06
C MET A 15 -19.98 -47.74 8.05
N ALA A 16 -20.96 -48.18 7.26
CA ALA A 16 -20.75 -49.13 6.15
C ALA A 16 -20.34 -48.43 4.85
N GLY A 17 -20.71 -47.16 4.65
CA GLY A 17 -20.32 -46.35 3.50
C GLY A 17 -18.93 -45.74 3.62
N LEU A 18 -18.51 -45.34 4.84
CA LEU A 18 -17.18 -44.77 5.10
C LEU A 18 -16.02 -45.69 4.62
N PRO A 19 -16.03 -47.01 4.89
CA PRO A 19 -14.98 -47.92 4.43
C PRO A 19 -14.93 -48.04 2.90
N VAL A 20 -16.08 -47.98 2.24
CA VAL A 20 -16.19 -48.13 0.77
C VAL A 20 -15.71 -46.87 0.05
N VAL A 21 -16.10 -45.69 0.54
CA VAL A 21 -15.64 -44.39 0.01
C VAL A 21 -14.14 -44.17 0.26
N TRP A 22 -13.61 -44.69 1.39
CA TRP A 22 -12.20 -44.57 1.76
C TRP A 22 -11.29 -45.59 1.05
N ALA A 23 -11.78 -46.82 0.79
CA ALA A 23 -11.09 -47.81 -0.03
C ALA A 23 -10.96 -47.34 -1.50
N MET A 24 -11.95 -46.61 -2.01
CA MET A 24 -11.89 -45.96 -3.33
C MET A 24 -10.87 -44.81 -3.39
N ALA A 25 -10.51 -44.22 -2.24
CA ALA A 25 -9.53 -43.14 -2.11
C ALA A 25 -8.10 -43.63 -1.78
N GLY A 26 -7.85 -44.95 -1.73
CA GLY A 26 -6.52 -45.53 -1.54
C GLY A 26 -5.98 -45.50 -0.09
N GLY A 27 -6.82 -45.25 0.91
CA GLY A 27 -6.40 -45.17 2.32
C GLY A 27 -6.33 -46.51 3.05
N SER A 28 -5.36 -46.68 3.96
CA SER A 28 -5.26 -47.86 4.84
C SER A 28 -6.32 -47.84 5.94
N ILE A 29 -7.04 -48.95 6.11
CA ILE A 29 -8.14 -49.15 7.08
C ILE A 29 -7.67 -48.95 8.54
N ALA A 30 -6.37 -49.12 8.82
CA ALA A 30 -5.80 -48.93 10.16
C ALA A 30 -5.87 -47.47 10.67
N ALA A 31 -5.93 -46.47 9.77
CA ALA A 31 -6.00 -45.06 10.16
C ALA A 31 -7.37 -44.67 10.76
N LEU A 32 -8.43 -45.42 10.43
CA LEU A 32 -9.79 -45.13 10.93
C LEU A 32 -9.98 -45.48 12.41
N LEU A 33 -9.12 -46.35 12.96
CA LEU A 33 -9.26 -46.87 14.33
C LEU A 33 -8.82 -45.89 15.43
N TRP A 34 -8.31 -44.70 15.06
CA TRP A 34 -7.66 -43.75 15.97
C TRP A 34 -8.31 -42.35 16.00
N VAL A 35 -9.44 -42.16 15.33
CA VAL A 35 -10.13 -40.86 15.30
C VAL A 35 -11.17 -40.78 16.42
N SER A 36 -11.01 -39.84 17.35
CA SER A 36 -11.93 -39.70 18.47
C SER A 36 -13.32 -39.21 18.02
N PRO A 37 -14.41 -39.59 18.71
CA PRO A 37 -15.76 -39.10 18.40
C PRO A 37 -15.86 -37.56 18.40
N ASP A 38 -15.14 -36.88 19.30
CA ASP A 38 -15.11 -35.42 19.39
C ASP A 38 -14.43 -34.78 18.19
N PHE A 39 -13.34 -35.39 17.69
CA PHE A 39 -12.68 -34.95 16.47
C PHE A 39 -13.62 -35.07 15.27
N LEU A 40 -14.34 -36.21 15.18
CA LEU A 40 -15.27 -36.49 14.09
C LEU A 40 -16.47 -35.52 14.10
N ALA A 41 -17.02 -35.23 15.28
CA ALA A 41 -18.06 -34.22 15.44
C ALA A 41 -17.59 -32.81 15.03
N THR A 42 -16.35 -32.46 15.40
CA THR A 42 -15.72 -31.18 15.03
C THR A 42 -15.49 -31.09 13.52
N ALA A 43 -14.99 -32.16 12.90
CA ALA A 43 -14.78 -32.24 11.46
C ALA A 43 -16.10 -32.10 10.68
N VAL A 44 -17.17 -32.78 11.12
CA VAL A 44 -18.50 -32.66 10.50
C VAL A 44 -19.01 -31.22 10.61
N LYS A 45 -18.87 -30.59 11.79
CA LYS A 45 -19.25 -29.18 11.98
C LYS A 45 -18.46 -28.24 11.06
N ALA A 46 -17.16 -28.48 10.88
CA ALA A 46 -16.31 -27.72 9.96
C ALA A 46 -16.78 -27.88 8.51
N VAL A 47 -17.05 -29.11 8.05
CA VAL A 47 -17.57 -29.38 6.69
C VAL A 47 -18.92 -28.70 6.46
N ILE A 48 -19.85 -28.75 7.42
CA ILE A 48 -21.14 -28.04 7.34
C ILE A 48 -20.93 -26.53 7.17
N ASN A 49 -19.94 -25.95 7.87
CA ASN A 49 -19.62 -24.53 7.71
C ASN A 49 -18.98 -24.22 6.35
N LEU A 50 -18.15 -25.12 5.82
CA LEU A 50 -17.57 -24.99 4.48
C LEU A 50 -18.66 -25.03 3.40
N GLU A 51 -19.60 -25.98 3.47
CA GLU A 51 -20.74 -26.10 2.54
C GLU A 51 -21.61 -24.84 2.46
N LYS A 52 -21.74 -24.09 3.57
CA LYS A 52 -22.47 -22.82 3.57
C LYS A 52 -21.76 -21.71 2.80
N SER A 53 -20.47 -21.86 2.50
CA SER A 53 -19.67 -20.88 1.79
C SER A 53 -19.53 -21.22 0.31
N LYS A 54 -19.51 -20.21 -0.55
CA LYS A 54 -19.35 -20.40 -2.01
C LYS A 54 -18.00 -21.02 -2.40
N SER A 55 -16.99 -20.94 -1.52
CA SER A 55 -15.61 -21.41 -1.76
C SER A 55 -15.21 -22.60 -0.88
N GLY A 56 -16.13 -23.18 -0.10
CA GLY A 56 -15.82 -24.20 0.90
C GLY A 56 -15.22 -25.48 0.32
N ALA A 57 -15.76 -25.97 -0.80
CA ALA A 57 -15.22 -27.14 -1.50
C ALA A 57 -13.77 -26.91 -1.95
N SER A 58 -13.45 -25.73 -2.49
CA SER A 58 -12.08 -25.38 -2.88
C SER A 58 -11.13 -25.31 -1.69
N LEU A 59 -11.58 -24.75 -0.56
CA LEU A 59 -10.79 -24.69 0.66
C LEU A 59 -10.55 -26.09 1.23
N LEU A 60 -11.55 -26.96 1.24
CA LEU A 60 -11.42 -28.35 1.69
C LEU A 60 -10.36 -29.10 0.85
N THR A 61 -10.37 -28.93 -0.46
CA THR A 61 -9.34 -29.52 -1.34
C THR A 61 -7.93 -28.98 -1.03
N LYS A 62 -7.79 -27.69 -0.68
CA LYS A 62 -6.49 -27.13 -0.28
C LYS A 62 -6.01 -27.73 1.03
N LEU A 63 -6.89 -27.85 2.03
CA LEU A 63 -6.57 -28.47 3.33
C LEU A 63 -6.20 -29.94 3.17
N ALA A 64 -6.92 -30.69 2.32
CA ALA A 64 -6.67 -32.12 2.11
C ALA A 64 -5.31 -32.42 1.46
N ASN A 65 -4.76 -31.48 0.69
CA ASN A 65 -3.47 -31.63 -0.01
C ASN A 65 -2.31 -30.92 0.70
N MET A 66 -2.57 -30.26 1.84
CA MET A 66 -1.57 -29.49 2.57
C MET A 66 -0.70 -30.44 3.42
N PRO A 67 0.64 -30.28 3.43
CA PRO A 67 1.52 -31.10 4.25
C PRO A 67 1.29 -30.82 5.73
N ALA A 68 1.59 -31.80 6.59
CA ALA A 68 1.34 -31.70 8.04
C ALA A 68 2.00 -30.48 8.69
N SER A 69 3.22 -30.12 8.26
CA SER A 69 3.93 -28.92 8.74
C SER A 69 3.18 -27.61 8.44
N ASP A 70 2.52 -27.54 7.29
CA ASP A 70 1.77 -26.35 6.88
C ASP A 70 0.41 -26.29 7.59
N ILE A 71 -0.18 -27.44 7.93
CA ILE A 71 -1.38 -27.52 8.78
C ILE A 71 -1.06 -27.00 10.19
N GLU A 72 0.07 -27.41 10.78
CA GLU A 72 0.55 -26.87 12.06
C GLU A 72 0.84 -25.36 11.97
N GLY A 73 1.46 -24.91 10.87
CA GLY A 73 1.69 -23.49 10.61
C GLY A 73 0.40 -22.68 10.49
N LEU A 74 -0.62 -23.24 9.83
CA LEU A 74 -1.93 -22.61 9.70
C LEU A 74 -2.65 -22.51 11.05
N ASP A 75 -2.61 -23.55 11.88
CA ASP A 75 -3.16 -23.52 13.24
C ASP A 75 -2.46 -22.46 14.10
N SER A 76 -1.13 -22.42 14.07
CA SER A 76 -0.34 -21.39 14.77
C SER A 76 -0.67 -19.98 14.29
N LEU A 77 -0.89 -19.77 12.99
CA LEU A 77 -1.30 -18.47 12.46
C LEU A 77 -2.68 -18.08 12.99
N LEU A 78 -3.64 -19.00 12.98
CA LEU A 78 -5.01 -18.76 13.40
C LEU A 78 -5.19 -18.63 14.92
N ALA A 79 -4.19 -19.05 15.71
CA ALA A 79 -4.16 -18.83 17.15
C ALA A 79 -4.07 -17.34 17.52
N ASP A 80 -3.29 -16.57 16.74
CA ASP A 80 -3.00 -15.16 17.04
C ASP A 80 -3.65 -14.19 16.05
N TRP A 81 -3.93 -14.64 14.81
CA TRP A 81 -4.42 -13.78 13.74
C TRP A 81 -5.73 -14.29 13.16
N SER A 82 -6.71 -13.39 12.99
CA SER A 82 -7.84 -13.70 12.12
C SER A 82 -7.37 -13.75 10.66
N VAL A 83 -8.04 -14.56 9.82
CA VAL A 83 -7.75 -14.61 8.37
C VAL A 83 -7.83 -13.21 7.74
N LYS A 84 -8.76 -12.36 8.21
CA LYS A 84 -8.94 -11.00 7.70
C LYS A 84 -7.72 -10.12 8.01
N ASP A 85 -7.19 -10.21 9.23
CA ASP A 85 -6.05 -9.39 9.64
C ASP A 85 -4.76 -9.84 8.94
N ALA A 86 -4.55 -11.16 8.84
CA ALA A 86 -3.44 -11.73 8.09
C ALA A 86 -3.46 -11.31 6.61
N LEU A 87 -4.64 -11.38 5.97
CA LEU A 87 -4.79 -10.94 4.57
C LEU A 87 -4.48 -9.45 4.42
N ARG A 88 -4.96 -8.59 5.33
CA ARG A 88 -4.67 -7.15 5.26
C ARG A 88 -3.17 -6.84 5.30
N VAL A 89 -2.43 -7.53 6.17
CA VAL A 89 -0.97 -7.38 6.25
C VAL A 89 -0.28 -7.91 4.99
N LEU A 90 -0.70 -9.08 4.50
CA LEU A 90 -0.14 -9.68 3.29
C LEU A 90 -0.42 -8.84 2.04
N ASP A 91 -1.60 -8.23 1.95
CA ASP A 91 -1.97 -7.34 0.84
C ASP A 91 -1.15 -6.04 0.87
N GLU A 92 -0.87 -5.48 2.05
CA GLU A 92 0.02 -4.32 2.19
C GLU A 92 1.46 -4.66 1.75
N ILE A 93 1.99 -5.81 2.20
CA ILE A 93 3.31 -6.28 1.79
C ILE A 93 3.35 -6.53 0.28
N ASP A 94 2.31 -7.20 -0.27
CA ASP A 94 2.21 -7.49 -1.68
C ASP A 94 2.10 -6.22 -2.53
N GLY A 95 1.36 -5.21 -2.07
CA GLY A 95 1.29 -3.89 -2.69
C GLY A 95 2.64 -3.21 -2.74
N ARG A 96 3.38 -3.16 -1.63
CA ARG A 96 4.72 -2.55 -1.57
C ARG A 96 5.74 -3.28 -2.44
N LEU A 97 5.75 -4.61 -2.42
CA LEU A 97 6.61 -5.41 -3.29
C LEU A 97 6.26 -5.22 -4.77
N SER A 98 4.98 -5.11 -5.10
CA SER A 98 4.53 -4.83 -6.47
C SER A 98 5.02 -3.46 -6.95
N VAL A 99 4.97 -2.43 -6.10
CA VAL A 99 5.52 -1.09 -6.40
C VAL A 99 7.03 -1.15 -6.64
N ILE A 100 7.78 -1.79 -5.74
CA ILE A 100 9.24 -1.94 -5.87
C ILE A 100 9.58 -2.61 -7.21
N GLU A 101 8.90 -3.71 -7.52
CA GLU A 101 9.12 -4.46 -8.74
C GLU A 101 8.79 -3.63 -9.99
N ALA A 102 7.68 -2.90 -9.97
CA ALA A 102 7.29 -2.02 -11.08
C ALA A 102 8.34 -0.93 -11.33
N ILE A 103 8.79 -0.23 -10.27
CA ILE A 103 9.82 0.81 -10.39
C ILE A 103 11.13 0.20 -10.91
N SER A 104 11.53 -0.97 -10.41
CA SER A 104 12.77 -1.62 -10.85
C SER A 104 12.76 -1.94 -12.34
N ARG A 105 11.63 -2.39 -12.90
CA ARG A 105 11.50 -2.70 -14.33
C ARG A 105 11.45 -1.44 -15.20
N LEU A 106 10.75 -0.41 -14.74
CA LEU A 106 10.49 0.81 -15.50
C LEU A 106 11.66 1.81 -15.46
N ALA A 107 12.39 1.90 -14.35
CA ALA A 107 13.48 2.86 -14.23
C ALA A 107 14.67 2.56 -15.16
N GLU A 108 14.79 1.31 -15.63
CA GLU A 108 15.86 0.88 -16.53
C GLU A 108 15.44 0.89 -18.01
N ASP A 109 14.14 1.05 -18.31
CA ASP A 109 13.59 1.01 -19.66
C ASP A 109 13.49 2.42 -20.28
N PRO A 110 14.24 2.71 -21.37
CA PRO A 110 14.21 4.01 -22.04
C PRO A 110 12.88 4.37 -22.71
N GLU A 111 12.03 3.37 -23.02
CA GLU A 111 10.76 3.58 -23.73
C GLU A 111 9.57 3.81 -22.77
N THR A 112 9.82 3.74 -21.46
CA THR A 112 8.78 3.93 -20.45
C THR A 112 8.21 5.35 -20.50
N ASP A 113 6.87 5.45 -20.54
CA ASP A 113 6.16 6.71 -20.33
C ASP A 113 6.24 7.12 -18.85
N GLU A 114 7.26 7.90 -18.53
CA GLU A 114 7.53 8.32 -17.15
C GLU A 114 6.40 9.18 -16.59
N LEU A 115 5.83 10.08 -17.39
CA LEU A 115 4.85 11.04 -16.92
C LEU A 115 3.54 10.35 -16.53
N HIS A 116 3.12 9.34 -17.31
CA HIS A 116 1.85 8.65 -17.08
C HIS A 116 2.00 7.33 -16.33
N THR A 117 3.22 6.77 -16.20
CA THR A 117 3.46 5.47 -15.56
C THR A 117 4.37 5.58 -14.33
N LEU A 118 5.64 5.97 -14.48
CA LEU A 118 6.62 5.94 -13.40
C LEU A 118 6.34 7.01 -12.32
N HIS A 119 6.04 8.25 -12.74
CA HIS A 119 5.78 9.35 -11.82
C HIS A 119 4.56 9.08 -10.92
N PRO A 120 3.39 8.63 -11.45
CA PRO A 120 2.26 8.27 -10.59
C PRO A 120 2.57 7.16 -9.58
N LEU A 121 3.37 6.15 -9.96
CA LEU A 121 3.76 5.05 -9.07
C LEU A 121 4.58 5.56 -7.88
N ILE A 122 5.57 6.41 -8.14
CA ILE A 122 6.50 6.90 -7.12
C ILE A 122 5.85 7.95 -6.23
N LEU A 123 5.14 8.93 -6.80
CA LEU A 123 4.50 10.02 -6.04
C LEU A 123 3.37 9.53 -5.12
N ARG A 124 2.75 8.38 -5.43
CA ARG A 124 1.75 7.77 -4.53
C ARG A 124 2.39 6.84 -3.50
N SER A 125 3.66 6.47 -3.68
CA SER A 125 4.41 5.57 -2.79
C SER A 125 5.39 6.34 -1.91
N ARG A 126 4.92 7.34 -1.17
CA ARG A 126 5.77 8.25 -0.37
C ARG A 126 6.66 7.54 0.65
N TRP A 127 6.23 6.37 1.15
CA TRP A 127 7.03 5.51 2.03
C TRP A 127 8.38 5.08 1.42
N LEU A 128 8.56 5.19 0.10
CA LEU A 128 9.86 4.98 -0.58
C LEU A 128 10.92 5.99 -0.11
N PHE A 129 10.51 7.21 0.23
CA PHE A 129 11.40 8.28 0.66
C PHE A 129 11.72 8.20 2.16
N GLY A 130 10.80 7.64 2.95
CA GLY A 130 10.92 7.56 4.41
C GLY A 130 9.62 7.04 5.02
N PRO A 131 9.66 6.18 6.06
CA PRO A 131 8.43 5.77 6.76
C PRO A 131 7.66 6.96 7.34
N GLU A 132 8.34 8.05 7.68
CA GLU A 132 7.73 9.29 8.15
C GLU A 132 6.77 9.93 7.12
N PHE A 133 6.98 9.70 5.82
CA PHE A 133 6.15 10.28 4.75
C PHE A 133 4.94 9.42 4.36
N GLU A 134 4.75 8.29 5.03
CA GLU A 134 3.65 7.37 4.76
C GLU A 134 2.31 7.88 5.30
N SER A 135 2.34 8.72 6.35
CA SER A 135 1.13 9.22 7.00
C SER A 135 0.17 9.88 6.00
N MET A 136 -1.12 9.61 6.18
CA MET A 136 -2.19 10.28 5.45
C MET A 136 -2.26 11.77 5.79
N GLU A 137 -1.67 12.21 6.91
CA GLU A 137 -1.58 13.62 7.28
C GLU A 137 -0.79 14.44 6.26
N TYR A 138 0.11 13.82 5.49
CA TYR A 138 0.76 14.49 4.36
C TYR A 138 -0.24 14.72 3.23
N CYS A 139 -0.79 15.92 3.16
CA CYS A 139 -1.79 16.32 2.19
C CYS A 139 -1.40 17.60 1.45
N SER A 140 -2.02 17.83 0.30
CA SER A 140 -2.02 19.16 -0.32
C SER A 140 -3.17 19.97 0.27
N ASN A 141 -2.90 21.24 0.58
CA ASN A 141 -3.93 22.18 1.02
C ASN A 141 -3.86 23.48 0.19
N MET A 142 -4.74 24.44 0.49
CA MET A 142 -4.79 25.71 -0.24
C MET A 142 -3.54 26.56 -0.07
N THR A 143 -2.86 26.47 1.08
CA THR A 143 -1.58 27.12 1.33
C THR A 143 -0.50 26.60 0.38
N LEU A 144 -0.29 25.28 0.35
CA LEU A 144 0.69 24.65 -0.55
C LEU A 144 0.34 24.85 -2.03
N LYS A 145 -0.95 24.91 -2.37
CA LYS A 145 -1.38 25.28 -3.73
C LYS A 145 -1.00 26.72 -4.09
N SER A 146 -1.04 27.64 -3.13
CA SER A 146 -0.66 29.04 -3.33
C SER A 146 0.86 29.18 -3.47
N VAL A 147 1.60 28.47 -2.62
CA VAL A 147 3.07 28.31 -2.73
C VAL A 147 3.45 27.75 -4.10
N ALA A 148 2.81 26.65 -4.52
CA ALA A 148 3.09 26.04 -5.82
C ALA A 148 2.83 26.99 -7.00
N LYS A 149 1.75 27.77 -6.93
CA LYS A 149 1.50 28.80 -7.94
C LYS A 149 2.57 29.89 -7.92
N GLN A 150 3.01 30.35 -6.76
CA GLN A 150 4.08 31.36 -6.70
C GLN A 150 5.38 30.83 -7.31
N LEU A 151 5.75 29.59 -7.03
CA LEU A 151 7.00 28.99 -7.49
C LEU A 151 7.01 28.72 -9.00
N TRP A 152 5.87 28.28 -9.58
CA TRP A 152 5.88 27.66 -10.91
C TRP A 152 4.93 28.27 -11.94
N LYS A 153 4.08 29.25 -11.59
CA LYS A 153 3.06 29.81 -12.51
C LYS A 153 3.66 30.60 -13.68
N ASP A 154 4.77 31.29 -13.50
CA ASP A 154 5.41 32.07 -14.57
C ASP A 154 6.38 31.24 -15.42
N ALA A 155 6.51 29.94 -15.13
CA ALA A 155 7.45 29.05 -15.78
C ALA A 155 6.83 28.21 -16.91
N ASN A 156 5.59 28.45 -17.36
CA ASN A 156 4.84 27.53 -18.25
C ASN A 156 4.59 26.13 -17.63
N ALA A 157 4.53 26.03 -16.29
CA ALA A 157 4.20 24.78 -15.62
C ALA A 157 2.72 24.41 -15.83
N SER A 158 2.46 23.12 -16.03
CA SER A 158 1.11 22.56 -16.15
C SER A 158 0.71 21.87 -14.87
N PHE A 159 -0.44 22.23 -14.32
CA PHE A 159 -1.02 21.54 -13.18
C PHE A 159 -1.96 20.45 -13.74
N ILE A 160 -1.65 19.17 -13.46
CA ILE A 160 -2.48 18.07 -13.94
C ILE A 160 -3.70 17.96 -13.01
N ASN A 161 -4.87 18.29 -13.55
CA ASN A 161 -6.15 18.12 -12.84
C ASN A 161 -6.16 18.83 -11.47
N ASP A 162 -5.97 20.16 -11.47
CA ASP A 162 -5.88 21.06 -10.29
C ASP A 162 -6.99 20.90 -9.26
N ARG A 163 -8.10 20.28 -9.64
CA ARG A 163 -9.22 19.94 -8.76
C ARG A 163 -9.02 18.62 -8.02
N LYS A 164 -8.44 17.60 -8.67
CA LYS A 164 -8.20 16.27 -8.07
C LYS A 164 -6.79 16.10 -7.50
N ARG A 165 -5.77 16.73 -8.08
CA ARG A 165 -4.35 16.57 -7.69
C ARG A 165 -3.58 17.91 -7.67
N PRO A 166 -4.00 18.86 -6.82
CA PRO A 166 -3.31 20.15 -6.70
C PRO A 166 -1.88 20.04 -6.13
N ASP A 167 -1.48 18.87 -5.62
CA ASP A 167 -0.13 18.57 -5.17
C ASP A 167 0.88 18.40 -6.30
N VAL A 168 0.45 18.05 -7.52
CA VAL A 168 1.36 17.66 -8.61
C VAL A 168 1.45 18.73 -9.68
N VAL A 169 2.68 19.15 -9.97
CA VAL A 169 3.02 20.15 -10.99
C VAL A 169 3.95 19.52 -12.01
N VAL A 170 3.67 19.71 -13.30
CA VAL A 170 4.56 19.32 -14.39
C VAL A 170 5.34 20.55 -14.85
N LEU A 171 6.67 20.47 -14.80
CA LEU A 171 7.55 21.56 -15.24
C LEU A 171 7.82 21.46 -16.76
N PRO A 172 8.32 22.53 -17.40
CA PRO A 172 8.58 22.56 -18.85
C PRO A 172 9.59 21.51 -19.34
N ASP A 173 10.51 21.10 -18.47
CA ASP A 173 11.48 20.04 -18.76
C ASP A 173 10.88 18.63 -18.62
N ARG A 174 9.55 18.55 -18.42
CA ARG A 174 8.75 17.35 -18.17
C ARG A 174 9.06 16.66 -16.84
N SER A 175 9.77 17.32 -15.92
CA SER A 175 9.84 16.83 -14.54
C SER A 175 8.49 16.98 -13.86
N THR A 176 8.24 16.13 -12.86
CA THR A 176 7.07 16.27 -11.98
C THR A 176 7.52 16.65 -10.59
N VAL A 177 6.81 17.62 -10.01
CA VAL A 177 7.01 18.05 -8.63
C VAL A 177 5.75 17.72 -7.85
N GLN A 178 5.89 17.03 -6.72
CA GLN A 178 4.85 16.86 -5.74
C GLN A 178 5.15 17.71 -4.52
N LEU A 179 4.16 18.44 -4.02
CA LEU A 179 4.25 19.25 -2.81
C LEU A 179 3.10 18.91 -1.84
N VAL A 180 3.46 18.36 -0.69
CA VAL A 180 2.53 17.97 0.38
C VAL A 180 3.09 18.37 1.73
N GLY A 181 2.24 18.49 2.75
CA GLY A 181 2.69 18.86 4.09
C GLY A 181 1.76 18.36 5.19
N ILE A 182 2.25 18.46 6.42
CA ILE A 182 1.51 18.16 7.65
C ILE A 182 1.27 19.47 8.39
N GLU A 183 0.02 19.69 8.76
CA GLU A 183 -0.38 20.75 9.69
C GLU A 183 -0.67 20.15 11.06
N GLN A 184 -0.21 20.84 12.11
CA GLN A 184 -0.53 20.48 13.49
C GLN A 184 -0.92 21.75 14.25
N PHE A 185 -1.67 21.58 15.33
CA PHE A 185 -1.95 22.68 16.25
C PHE A 185 -0.64 23.16 16.89
N ASP A 186 -0.50 24.48 17.03
CA ASP A 186 0.64 25.09 17.70
C ASP A 186 0.68 24.60 19.16
N PRO A 187 1.79 23.98 19.62
CA PRO A 187 1.92 23.55 21.00
C PRO A 187 1.76 24.68 22.03
N GLN A 188 2.05 25.93 21.65
CA GLN A 188 1.89 27.11 22.50
C GLN A 188 0.49 27.74 22.39
N ASP A 189 -0.21 27.53 21.28
CA ASP A 189 -1.58 27.98 21.07
C ASP A 189 -2.39 26.95 20.28
N ALA A 190 -3.03 26.03 21.00
CA ALA A 190 -3.82 24.95 20.40
C ALA A 190 -5.04 25.44 19.58
N SER A 191 -5.36 26.74 19.59
CA SER A 191 -6.42 27.31 18.74
C SER A 191 -5.97 27.56 17.30
N LEU A 192 -4.66 27.54 17.03
CA LEU A 192 -4.09 27.83 15.71
C LEU A 192 -3.41 26.58 15.13
N ALA A 193 -3.74 26.25 13.89
CA ALA A 193 -3.01 25.26 13.11
C ALA A 193 -1.84 25.92 12.36
N GLN A 194 -0.69 25.26 12.34
CA GLN A 194 0.51 25.69 11.63
C GLN A 194 1.12 24.55 10.83
N MET A 195 1.80 24.88 9.74
CA MET A 195 2.54 23.91 8.94
C MET A 195 3.78 23.47 9.72
N GLN A 196 3.95 22.16 9.89
CA GLN A 196 5.09 21.59 10.63
C GLN A 196 6.14 20.97 9.71
N ASN A 197 5.69 20.26 8.68
CA ASN A 197 6.59 19.60 7.74
C ASN A 197 6.07 19.75 6.32
N ILE A 198 6.97 20.00 5.39
CA ILE A 198 6.68 20.01 3.96
C ILE A 198 7.58 18.98 3.28
N LEU A 199 6.98 18.15 2.44
CA LEU A 199 7.68 17.23 1.56
C LEU A 199 7.53 17.73 0.12
N LEU A 200 8.67 17.99 -0.51
CA LEU A 200 8.79 18.28 -1.93
C LEU A 200 9.49 17.10 -2.61
N ILE A 201 8.90 16.53 -3.65
CA ILE A 201 9.51 15.47 -4.45
C ILE A 201 9.55 15.92 -5.90
N GLU A 202 10.75 16.16 -6.44
CA GLU A 202 10.97 16.36 -7.86
C GLU A 202 11.49 15.07 -8.51
N LEU A 203 10.71 14.53 -9.43
CA LEU A 203 11.10 13.38 -10.26
C LEU A 203 11.53 13.89 -11.63
N LYS A 204 12.79 13.62 -11.97
CA LYS A 204 13.31 13.78 -13.33
C LYS A 204 13.01 12.53 -14.15
N LYS A 205 12.97 12.69 -15.46
CA LYS A 205 12.85 11.58 -16.39
C LYS A 205 13.88 10.45 -16.16
N GLY A 206 13.51 9.24 -16.54
CA GLY A 206 14.41 8.10 -16.73
C GLY A 206 15.60 8.47 -17.62
N GLY A 207 16.73 7.83 -17.34
CA GLY A 207 18.02 8.19 -17.94
C GLY A 207 18.58 9.57 -17.53
N PHE A 208 17.83 10.42 -16.82
CA PHE A 208 18.31 11.74 -16.45
C PHE A 208 19.43 11.65 -15.41
N LYS A 209 20.55 12.30 -15.71
CA LYS A 209 21.70 12.41 -14.81
C LYS A 209 21.63 13.71 -14.03
N LEU A 210 21.47 13.60 -12.71
CA LEU A 210 21.44 14.74 -11.79
C LEU A 210 22.82 15.40 -11.70
N ASN A 211 22.84 16.72 -11.88
CA ASN A 211 24.02 17.55 -11.73
C ASN A 211 23.80 18.54 -10.57
N ARG A 212 24.78 19.43 -10.35
CA ARG A 212 24.66 20.49 -9.35
C ARG A 212 23.47 21.42 -9.60
N LYS A 213 23.07 21.59 -10.86
CA LYS A 213 21.95 22.45 -11.26
C LYS A 213 20.66 22.03 -10.57
N GLU A 214 20.33 20.74 -10.62
CA GLU A 214 19.08 20.21 -10.08
C GLU A 214 19.06 20.24 -8.55
N VAL A 215 20.20 19.96 -7.91
CA VAL A 215 20.33 20.08 -6.44
C VAL A 215 20.18 21.54 -6.00
N ASN A 216 20.80 22.48 -6.71
CA ASN A 216 20.68 23.91 -6.42
C ASN A 216 19.28 24.45 -6.71
N GLN A 217 18.60 23.89 -7.71
CA GLN A 217 17.20 24.22 -8.02
C GLN A 217 16.28 23.81 -6.87
N ALA A 218 16.40 22.58 -6.37
CA ALA A 218 15.63 22.11 -5.22
C ALA A 218 15.96 22.88 -3.94
N ASP A 219 17.22 23.25 -3.75
CA ASP A 219 17.63 24.15 -2.67
C ASP A 219 16.95 25.52 -2.77
N GLY A 220 16.88 26.10 -3.97
CA GLY A 220 16.12 27.31 -4.25
C GLY A 220 14.65 27.15 -3.87
N TYR A 221 14.01 26.05 -4.26
CA TYR A 221 12.61 25.77 -3.87
C TYR A 221 12.43 25.72 -2.35
N VAL A 222 13.35 25.09 -1.62
CA VAL A 222 13.30 25.08 -0.14
C VAL A 222 13.35 26.50 0.42
N GLN A 223 14.27 27.32 -0.07
CA GLN A 223 14.40 28.72 0.37
C GLN A 223 13.18 29.55 0.00
N ASP A 224 12.64 29.39 -1.21
CA ASP A 224 11.47 30.15 -1.69
C ASP A 224 10.21 29.76 -0.92
N ILE A 225 10.03 28.48 -0.56
CA ILE A 225 8.92 28.01 0.29
C ILE A 225 9.02 28.64 1.68
N ALA A 226 10.20 28.58 2.30
CA ALA A 226 10.44 29.14 3.62
C ALA A 226 10.19 30.66 3.66
N ASN A 227 10.54 31.37 2.57
CA ASN A 227 10.40 32.82 2.45
C ASN A 227 9.11 33.27 1.73
N SER A 228 8.19 32.35 1.43
CA SER A 228 7.00 32.62 0.61
C SER A 228 6.01 33.58 1.26
N GLY A 229 6.00 33.66 2.59
CA GLY A 229 5.00 34.41 3.37
C GLY A 229 3.59 33.80 3.34
N TYR A 230 3.36 32.73 2.57
CA TYR A 230 2.08 32.01 2.53
C TYR A 230 1.95 30.97 3.63
N VAL A 231 3.07 30.46 4.14
CA VAL A 231 3.11 29.35 5.09
C VAL A 231 3.13 29.89 6.53
N SER A 232 2.13 29.54 7.33
CA SER A 232 2.14 29.81 8.76
C SER A 232 2.99 28.80 9.51
N GLY A 233 3.74 29.28 10.52
CA GLY A 233 4.69 28.46 11.28
C GLY A 233 6.10 28.50 10.70
N SER A 234 6.94 27.55 11.13
CA SER A 234 8.32 27.39 10.64
C SER A 234 8.56 25.93 10.28
N PRO A 235 7.91 25.42 9.21
CA PRO A 235 7.99 24.01 8.90
C PRO A 235 9.38 23.59 8.46
N PHE A 236 9.74 22.35 8.77
CA PHE A 236 10.91 21.73 8.18
C PHE A 236 10.59 21.20 6.78
N ILE A 237 11.33 21.66 5.77
CA ILE A 237 11.08 21.32 4.37
C ILE A 237 12.08 20.25 3.92
N THR A 238 11.59 19.06 3.57
CA THR A 238 12.40 18.00 2.97
C THR A 238 12.15 17.93 1.47
N ALA A 239 13.17 18.27 0.68
CA ALA A 239 13.15 18.19 -0.76
C ALA A 239 13.93 16.98 -1.27
N TRP A 240 13.30 16.17 -2.11
CA TRP A 240 13.92 15.05 -2.82
C TRP A 240 14.02 15.37 -4.30
N VAL A 241 15.18 15.11 -4.88
CA VAL A 241 15.40 15.14 -6.33
C VAL A 241 15.80 13.74 -6.77
N VAL A 242 15.03 13.17 -7.69
CA VAL A 242 15.23 11.79 -8.14
C VAL A 242 15.54 11.78 -9.63
N GLY A 243 16.57 11.03 -10.02
CA GLY A 243 16.90 10.75 -11.41
C GLY A 243 17.46 9.33 -11.59
N GLN A 244 18.05 9.04 -12.74
CA GLN A 244 18.67 7.74 -12.99
C GLN A 244 20.04 7.60 -12.36
N SER A 245 20.84 8.66 -12.42
CA SER A 245 22.21 8.68 -11.88
C SER A 245 22.54 10.06 -11.32
N VAL A 246 23.56 10.12 -10.46
CA VAL A 246 24.09 11.36 -9.92
C VAL A 246 25.51 11.55 -10.45
N ALA A 247 25.83 12.74 -10.96
CA ALA A 247 27.17 13.04 -11.45
C ALA A 247 28.20 13.04 -10.32
N ALA A 248 29.43 12.63 -10.65
CA ALA A 248 30.54 12.64 -9.69
C ALA A 248 30.79 14.06 -9.14
N GLY A 249 31.00 14.17 -7.83
CA GLY A 249 31.24 15.46 -7.17
C GLY A 249 30.00 16.34 -6.96
N VAL A 250 28.80 15.80 -7.16
CA VAL A 250 27.53 16.39 -6.71
C VAL A 250 27.23 15.88 -5.30
N ALA A 251 26.98 16.80 -4.36
CA ALA A 251 26.54 16.45 -3.02
C ALA A 251 25.11 15.88 -3.07
N THR A 252 24.92 14.70 -2.49
CA THR A 252 23.61 14.02 -2.45
C THR A 252 22.75 14.46 -1.27
N THR A 253 23.31 15.22 -0.33
CA THR A 253 22.58 15.80 0.80
C THR A 253 23.08 17.21 1.05
N LYS A 254 22.15 18.14 1.26
CA LYS A 254 22.43 19.53 1.61
C LYS A 254 21.44 19.97 2.67
N THR A 255 21.92 20.52 3.77
CA THR A 255 21.07 21.18 4.77
C THR A 255 20.85 22.63 4.34
N VAL A 256 19.60 23.09 4.45
CA VAL A 256 19.18 24.45 4.13
C VAL A 256 18.80 25.15 5.44
N GLY A 257 19.31 26.36 5.62
CA GLY A 257 19.26 27.06 6.88
C GLY A 257 20.25 28.20 6.95
N ASP A 258 20.04 29.03 7.96
CA ASP A 258 20.95 30.04 8.45
C ASP A 258 21.76 29.48 9.64
N GLU A 259 22.77 30.22 10.12
CA GLU A 259 23.73 29.72 11.12
C GLU A 259 23.07 29.23 12.43
N LYS A 260 21.86 29.71 12.72
CA LYS A 260 21.14 29.44 13.97
C LYS A 260 19.96 28.49 13.81
N HIS A 261 19.47 28.28 12.60
CA HIS A 261 18.25 27.51 12.36
C HIS A 261 18.30 26.80 11.00
N SER A 262 18.08 25.49 11.01
CA SER A 262 17.86 24.72 9.79
C SER A 262 16.37 24.53 9.58
N TYR A 263 15.88 25.07 8.47
CA TYR A 263 14.47 24.97 8.06
C TYR A 263 14.26 23.99 6.89
N GLY A 264 15.31 23.33 6.39
CA GLY A 264 15.11 22.29 5.40
C GLY A 264 16.33 21.46 5.03
N GLN A 265 16.09 20.50 4.14
CA GLN A 265 17.11 19.59 3.63
C GLN A 265 16.78 19.20 2.18
N VAL A 266 17.79 19.17 1.33
CA VAL A 266 17.74 18.64 -0.04
C VAL A 266 18.46 17.31 -0.09
N ARG A 267 17.84 16.32 -0.74
CA ARG A 267 18.40 15.00 -1.00
C ARG A 267 18.32 14.66 -2.47
N ALA A 268 19.47 14.40 -3.10
CA ALA A 268 19.54 13.86 -4.45
C ALA A 268 19.76 12.36 -4.40
N THR A 269 18.90 11.61 -5.07
CA THR A 269 18.95 10.14 -5.08
C THR A 269 18.63 9.58 -6.47
N THR A 270 18.77 8.27 -6.62
CA THR A 270 18.45 7.55 -7.84
C THR A 270 17.23 6.65 -7.65
N TYR A 271 16.54 6.34 -8.74
CA TYR A 271 15.49 5.31 -8.74
C TYR A 271 15.99 3.98 -8.17
N GLY A 272 17.18 3.54 -8.59
CA GLY A 272 17.82 2.32 -8.07
C GLY A 272 18.14 2.38 -6.57
N ALA A 273 18.55 3.54 -6.04
CA ALA A 273 18.80 3.72 -4.61
C ALA A 273 17.50 3.69 -3.79
N LEU A 274 16.41 4.28 -4.32
CA LEU A 274 15.08 4.17 -3.70
C LEU A 274 14.60 2.73 -3.64
N VAL A 275 14.69 2.00 -4.75
CA VAL A 275 14.36 0.57 -4.85
C VAL A 275 15.20 -0.26 -3.87
N SER A 276 16.51 0.00 -3.81
CA SER A 276 17.41 -0.72 -2.90
C SER A 276 17.08 -0.46 -1.43
N THR A 277 16.78 0.79 -1.09
CA THR A 277 16.38 1.20 0.27
C THR A 277 15.03 0.59 0.66
N ALA A 278 14.06 0.60 -0.25
CA ALA A 278 12.75 0.01 -0.05
C ALA A 278 12.83 -1.52 0.14
N ASN A 279 13.66 -2.19 -0.65
CA ASN A 279 13.95 -3.62 -0.48
C ASN A 279 14.56 -3.93 0.90
N LEU A 280 15.45 -3.08 1.41
CA LEU A 280 16.00 -3.23 2.77
C LEU A 280 14.93 -3.03 3.84
N ARG A 281 14.03 -2.04 3.68
CA ARG A 281 12.91 -1.81 4.61
C ARG A 281 11.97 -3.00 4.70
N LEU A 282 11.75 -3.71 3.60
CA LEU A 282 10.95 -4.94 3.56
C LEU A 282 11.78 -6.20 3.88
N MET A 283 12.89 -6.07 4.60
CA MET A 283 13.75 -7.20 5.02
C MET A 283 14.19 -8.10 3.86
N ARG A 284 14.28 -7.54 2.63
CA ARG A 284 14.56 -8.26 1.39
C ARG A 284 13.56 -9.39 1.10
N LEU A 285 12.31 -9.30 1.59
CA LEU A 285 11.24 -10.27 1.31
C LEU A 285 11.00 -10.50 -0.19
N ARG A 286 11.28 -9.50 -1.04
CA ARG A 286 11.27 -9.65 -2.50
C ARG A 286 12.13 -10.83 -2.98
N LYS A 287 13.28 -11.06 -2.35
CA LYS A 287 14.20 -12.16 -2.69
C LYS A 287 13.63 -13.52 -2.26
N THR A 288 12.96 -13.57 -1.12
CA THR A 288 12.31 -14.80 -0.63
C THR A 288 11.06 -15.15 -1.43
N LEU A 289 10.39 -14.15 -1.99
CA LEU A 289 9.15 -14.29 -2.79
C LEU A 289 9.40 -14.11 -4.30
N GLU A 290 10.63 -14.31 -4.75
CA GLU A 290 11.09 -13.96 -6.09
C GLU A 290 10.26 -14.67 -7.19
N ASP A 291 9.95 -15.96 -7.01
CA ASP A 291 9.13 -16.74 -7.94
C ASP A 291 7.72 -16.16 -8.14
N ARG A 292 7.14 -15.53 -7.11
CA ARG A 292 5.81 -14.92 -7.20
C ARG A 292 5.81 -13.69 -8.11
N TYR A 293 6.87 -12.87 -8.06
CA TYR A 293 6.91 -11.59 -8.77
C TYR A 293 7.54 -11.71 -10.17
N ASN A 294 8.53 -12.59 -10.36
CA ASN A 294 9.18 -12.80 -11.64
C ASN A 294 8.21 -13.33 -12.72
N ASN A 295 7.20 -14.11 -12.31
CA ASN A 295 6.20 -14.68 -13.21
C ASN A 295 5.08 -13.71 -13.63
N LEU A 296 5.02 -12.51 -13.04
CA LEU A 296 4.01 -11.50 -13.40
C LEU A 296 4.46 -10.74 -14.65
N LYS A 297 3.57 -10.66 -15.65
CA LYS A 297 3.77 -9.75 -16.80
C LYS A 297 3.75 -8.30 -16.32
N THR A 298 4.62 -7.47 -16.89
CA THR A 298 4.77 -6.06 -16.51
C THR A 298 3.44 -5.30 -16.60
N ASP A 299 2.65 -5.47 -17.67
CA ASP A 299 1.36 -4.78 -17.80
C ASP A 299 0.36 -5.17 -16.71
N ALA A 300 0.32 -6.46 -16.33
CA ALA A 300 -0.55 -6.94 -15.27
C ALA A 300 -0.12 -6.39 -13.90
N LEU A 301 1.20 -6.29 -13.68
CA LEU A 301 1.77 -5.68 -12.48
C LEU A 301 1.43 -4.19 -12.40
N LEU A 302 1.55 -3.45 -13.51
CA LEU A 302 1.23 -2.03 -13.57
C LEU A 302 -0.25 -1.76 -13.32
N LEU A 303 -1.14 -2.52 -13.98
CA LEU A 303 -2.58 -2.42 -13.74
C LEU A 303 -2.93 -2.68 -12.28
N LYS A 304 -2.34 -3.70 -11.66
CA LYS A 304 -2.54 -4.01 -10.24
C LYS A 304 -2.12 -2.84 -9.37
N VAL A 305 -0.88 -2.34 -9.53
CA VAL A 305 -0.38 -1.27 -8.67
C VAL A 305 -1.17 0.02 -8.88
N LEU A 306 -1.41 0.44 -10.12
CA LEU A 306 -2.11 1.69 -10.40
C LEU A 306 -3.58 1.64 -9.97
N ALA A 307 -4.27 0.50 -10.13
CA ALA A 307 -5.66 0.34 -9.69
C ALA A 307 -5.80 0.33 -8.16
N THR A 308 -4.93 -0.38 -7.44
CA THR A 308 -4.92 -0.36 -5.96
C THR A 308 -4.70 1.07 -5.44
N GLN A 309 -3.88 1.86 -6.14
CA GLN A 309 -3.58 3.24 -5.79
C GLN A 309 -4.72 4.22 -6.13
N GLU A 310 -5.76 3.83 -6.87
CA GLU A 310 -6.97 4.63 -7.10
C GLU A 310 -8.05 4.39 -6.05
N GLN A 311 -8.08 3.21 -5.42
CA GLN A 311 -9.10 2.82 -4.43
C GLN A 311 -8.87 3.36 -3.01
N ALA A 312 -7.80 4.11 -2.74
CA ALA A 312 -7.54 4.71 -1.42
C ALA A 312 -8.50 5.86 -1.05
N SER A 313 -9.55 6.14 -1.84
CA SER A 313 -10.68 6.95 -1.38
C SER A 313 -11.50 6.14 -0.39
N PHE A 314 -11.41 6.51 0.89
CA PHE A 314 -12.14 5.86 1.98
C PHE A 314 -13.65 6.05 1.79
N ASP A 315 -14.36 4.98 1.41
CA ASP A 315 -15.81 4.97 1.25
C ASP A 315 -16.45 4.78 2.65
N LEU A 316 -16.91 5.88 3.26
CA LEU A 316 -17.54 5.86 4.58
C LEU A 316 -18.99 5.35 4.56
N ASP A 317 -19.54 4.99 3.41
CA ASP A 317 -20.96 4.65 3.25
C ASP A 317 -21.26 3.15 3.27
N SER A 318 -20.67 2.41 4.21
CA SER A 318 -21.16 1.08 4.56
C SER A 318 -21.61 0.99 6.01
N ALA A 319 -22.58 1.83 6.38
CA ALA A 319 -23.41 1.57 7.56
C ALA A 319 -24.32 0.34 7.28
N PRO A 320 -24.46 -0.60 8.23
CA PRO A 320 -25.38 -1.72 8.05
C PRO A 320 -26.82 -1.21 8.10
N ALA A 321 -27.62 -1.58 7.09
CA ALA A 321 -29.03 -1.26 7.01
C ALA A 321 -29.79 -1.81 8.23
N ALA A 322 -30.19 -0.93 9.14
CA ALA A 322 -31.19 -1.20 10.17
C ALA A 322 -32.54 -0.63 9.72
N GLY A 323 -33.54 -1.51 9.64
CA GLY A 323 -34.85 -1.21 9.06
C GLY A 323 -35.76 -0.30 9.89
N THR A 324 -36.60 0.41 9.14
CA THR A 324 -38.04 0.68 9.38
C THR A 324 -38.44 1.49 10.62
N LYS A 325 -38.87 2.75 10.44
CA LYS A 325 -40.31 3.12 10.35
C LYS A 325 -40.51 4.63 10.12
N VAL A 326 -41.57 4.87 9.36
CA VAL A 326 -42.24 6.11 8.96
C VAL A 326 -42.60 7.03 10.14
N SER A 327 -42.35 8.34 10.01
CA SER A 327 -43.31 9.37 10.42
C SER A 327 -43.06 10.68 9.69
N THR A 328 -44.08 11.09 8.95
CA THR A 328 -44.36 12.41 8.38
C THR A 328 -43.89 13.60 9.20
N LEU A 329 -43.43 14.67 8.54
CA LEU A 329 -43.96 16.03 8.74
C LEU A 329 -43.59 16.96 7.57
N LYS A 330 -44.64 17.58 7.04
CA LYS A 330 -44.65 18.69 6.09
C LYS A 330 -44.33 20.00 6.82
N GLU A 331 -43.91 20.97 6.01
CA GLU A 331 -44.11 22.43 6.13
C GLU A 331 -43.11 23.31 6.92
N ALA A 332 -42.62 24.30 6.16
CA ALA A 332 -42.38 25.71 6.50
C ALA A 332 -41.21 26.09 7.42
N ILE A 333 -40.10 26.59 6.85
CA ILE A 333 -39.74 28.01 6.58
C ILE A 333 -38.43 27.99 5.78
#